data_AF-A0A519RPU2-F1
#
_entry.id   AF-A0A519RPU2-F1
#
_cell.length_a   1.000
_cell.length_b   1.000
_cell.length_c   1.000
_cell.angle_alpha   90.00
_cell.angle_beta   90.00
_cell.angle_gamma   90.00
#
_symmetry.space_group_name_H-M   'P 1'
#
loop_
_entity.id
_entity.type
_entity.pdbx_description
1 polymer ?
#
loop_
_entity_poly.entity_id
_entity_poly.type
_entity_poly.pdbx_seq_one_letter_code
_entity_poly.pdbx_strand_id
1 'polypeptide(L)'
;MAVDDKYVMNGVWLTCDKGVTPSRFNVTPKPVQLYDEHFANELDKLPLVNILPFGACAMKAGSPCVPVPVLWEYVMEDGLTVLGARPLLDTS
;
A
#
# COMPACT_ATOMS: atom_id res chain seq x y z
N MET A 1 -18.35 -13.00 1.94
CA MET A 1 -19.04 -13.16 0.64
C MET A 1 -18.57 -12.02 -0.23
N ALA A 2 -17.86 -12.35 -1.30
CA ALA A 2 -17.05 -11.43 -2.10
C ALA A 2 -17.84 -10.20 -2.57
N VAL A 3 -17.54 -9.05 -1.98
CA VAL A 3 -17.39 -7.85 -2.81
C VAL A 3 -16.21 -8.14 -3.73
N ASP A 4 -16.23 -7.66 -4.97
CA ASP A 4 -15.16 -7.85 -5.95
C ASP A 4 -13.90 -7.13 -5.44
N ASP A 5 -13.19 -7.75 -4.49
CA ASP A 5 -12.00 -7.20 -3.85
C ASP A 5 -10.92 -7.08 -4.92
N LYS A 6 -10.61 -5.84 -5.31
CA LYS A 6 -9.65 -5.56 -6.38
C LYS A 6 -8.24 -5.59 -5.82
N TYR A 7 -7.28 -6.04 -6.62
CA TYR A 7 -5.88 -5.92 -6.22
C TYR A 7 -5.44 -4.45 -6.17
N VAL A 8 -4.68 -4.10 -5.14
CA VAL A 8 -4.09 -2.75 -5.02
C VAL A 8 -2.94 -2.62 -6.02
N MET A 9 -3.14 -1.78 -7.05
CA MET A 9 -2.15 -1.56 -8.11
C MET A 9 -1.07 -0.56 -7.72
N ASN A 10 0.02 -0.55 -8.48
CA ASN A 10 1.03 0.49 -8.42
C ASN A 10 0.44 1.88 -8.70
N GLY A 11 0.96 2.90 -8.02
CA GLY A 11 0.62 4.30 -8.28
C GLY A 11 -0.73 4.77 -7.73
N VAL A 12 -1.47 3.93 -7.01
CA VAL A 12 -2.69 4.34 -6.29
C VAL A 12 -2.40 5.44 -5.28
N TRP A 13 -3.44 6.18 -4.90
CA TRP A 13 -3.35 7.21 -3.88
C TRP A 13 -3.60 6.62 -2.50
N LEU A 14 -2.61 6.76 -1.63
CA LEU A 14 -2.74 6.53 -0.21
C LEU A 14 -3.18 7.83 0.48
N THR A 15 -3.92 7.68 1.57
CA THR A 15 -4.27 8.78 2.48
C THR A 15 -3.83 8.45 3.91
N CYS A 16 -3.41 9.47 4.65
CA CYS A 16 -3.14 9.37 6.08
C CYS A 16 -3.97 10.44 6.80
N ASP A 17 -4.71 10.06 7.83
CA ASP A 17 -5.61 10.95 8.57
C ASP A 17 -4.88 12.06 9.36
N LYS A 18 -3.56 11.92 9.54
CA LYS A 18 -2.70 12.91 10.20
C LYS A 18 -1.81 13.71 9.23
N GLY A 19 -1.81 13.34 7.95
CA GLY A 19 -1.08 14.05 6.89
C GLY A 19 -1.98 15.09 6.21
N VAL A 20 -1.35 16.07 5.55
CA VAL A 20 -2.05 17.15 4.83
C VAL A 20 -2.15 16.89 3.32
N THR A 21 -1.41 15.91 2.80
CA THR A 21 -1.45 15.55 1.37
C THR A 21 -1.55 14.04 1.17
N PRO A 22 -2.25 13.57 0.11
CA PRO A 22 -2.17 12.18 -0.30
C PRO A 22 -0.76 11.85 -0.81
N SER A 23 -0.45 10.56 -0.86
CA SER A 23 0.85 10.03 -1.28
C SER A 23 0.66 8.96 -2.34
N ARG A 24 1.57 8.87 -3.33
CA ARG A 24 1.51 7.78 -4.31
C ARG A 24 2.13 6.52 -3.73
N PHE A 25 1.43 5.41 -3.88
CA PHE A 25 1.96 4.11 -3.52
C PHE A 25 2.96 3.63 -4.57
N ASN A 26 4.17 3.30 -4.15
CA ASN A 26 5.20 2.78 -5.03
C ASN A 26 5.34 1.28 -4.80
N VAL A 27 4.73 0.50 -5.69
CA VAL A 27 4.78 -0.96 -5.59
C VAL A 27 6.09 -1.45 -6.18
N THR A 28 6.81 -2.28 -5.41
CA THR A 28 8.11 -2.82 -5.86
C THR A 28 7.88 -3.72 -7.09
N PRO A 29 8.72 -3.65 -8.14
CA PRO A 29 8.62 -4.55 -9.29
C PRO A 29 8.70 -6.03 -8.88
N LYS A 30 7.86 -6.86 -9.50
CA LYS A 30 7.68 -8.29 -9.20
C LYS A 30 7.51 -9.08 -10.50
N PRO A 31 7.82 -10.38 -10.52
CA PRO A 31 7.70 -11.20 -11.74
C PRO A 31 6.25 -11.44 -12.17
N VAL A 32 5.27 -11.19 -11.29
CA VAL A 32 3.85 -11.36 -11.57
C VAL A 32 3.22 -9.99 -11.74
N GLN A 33 2.46 -9.82 -12.82
CA GLN A 33 1.77 -8.59 -13.19
C GLN A 33 0.31 -8.92 -13.52
N LEU A 34 -0.57 -7.94 -13.31
CA LEU A 34 -1.95 -7.98 -13.76
C LEU A 34 -2.15 -6.85 -14.76
N TYR A 35 -2.54 -7.18 -16.00
CA TYR A 35 -2.70 -6.20 -17.09
C TYR A 35 -1.45 -5.33 -17.30
N ASP A 36 -0.27 -5.96 -17.34
CA ASP A 36 1.05 -5.30 -17.49
C ASP A 36 1.43 -4.32 -16.37
N GLU A 37 0.73 -4.34 -15.24
CA GLU A 37 1.02 -3.51 -14.06
C GLU A 37 1.29 -4.36 -12.82
N HIS A 38 2.14 -3.84 -11.92
CA HIS A 38 2.44 -4.50 -10.66
C HIS A 38 1.36 -4.21 -9.62
N PHE A 39 0.98 -5.25 -8.88
CA PHE A 39 0.13 -5.13 -7.71
C PHE A 39 0.92 -5.40 -6.43
N ALA A 40 0.40 -4.85 -5.34
CA ALA A 40 1.06 -4.83 -4.07
C ALA A 40 0.85 -6.12 -3.27
N ASN A 41 1.82 -6.42 -2.39
CA ASN A 41 1.71 -7.49 -1.41
C ASN A 41 2.17 -7.01 -0.02
N GLU A 42 2.12 -7.90 0.97
CA GLU A 42 2.46 -7.59 2.37
C GLU A 42 3.86 -6.99 2.58
N LEU A 43 4.79 -7.16 1.64
CA LEU A 43 6.15 -6.66 1.74
C LEU A 43 6.28 -5.20 1.30
N ASP A 44 5.32 -4.66 0.53
CA ASP A 44 5.34 -3.27 0.05
C ASP A 44 4.95 -2.25 1.15
N LYS A 45 5.56 -2.35 2.33
CA LYS A 45 5.25 -1.52 3.51
C LYS A 45 6.41 -0.62 3.95
N LEU A 46 7.50 -0.57 3.17
CA LEU A 46 8.69 0.16 3.56
C LEU A 46 8.47 1.68 3.50
N PRO A 47 8.70 2.41 4.59
CA PRO A 47 8.61 3.88 4.59
C PRO A 47 9.63 4.47 3.63
N LEU A 48 9.26 5.56 2.95
CA LEU A 48 10.11 6.29 1.99
C LEU A 48 10.48 5.49 0.72
N VAL A 49 10.13 4.21 0.65
CA VAL A 49 10.32 3.36 -0.54
C VAL A 49 8.97 3.06 -1.17
N ASN A 50 8.05 2.42 -0.43
CA ASN A 50 6.70 2.12 -0.92
C ASN A 50 5.72 3.23 -0.53
N ILE A 51 5.87 3.77 0.68
CA ILE A 51 4.96 4.76 1.25
C ILE A 51 5.71 6.08 1.45
N LEU A 52 5.49 7.03 0.54
CA LEU A 52 6.10 8.36 0.61
C LEU A 52 5.39 9.24 1.66
N PRO A 53 6.04 10.32 2.15
CA PRO A 53 5.46 11.18 3.18
C PRO A 53 4.13 11.85 2.77
N PHE A 54 3.19 11.95 3.70
CA PHE A 54 1.88 12.58 3.51
C PHE A 54 1.89 14.09 3.82
N GLY A 55 2.99 14.77 3.47
CA GLY A 55 3.20 16.18 3.78
C GLY A 55 3.46 16.44 5.27
N ALA A 56 3.06 17.61 5.77
CA ALA A 56 3.18 17.98 7.18
C ALA A 56 2.26 17.13 8.08
N CYS A 57 2.76 16.69 9.23
CA CYS A 57 2.03 15.84 10.16
C CYS A 57 1.44 16.64 11.33
N ALA A 58 0.14 16.46 11.56
CA ALA A 58 -0.55 17.03 12.73
C ALA A 58 0.00 16.51 14.07
N MET A 59 0.46 15.24 14.09
CA MET A 59 1.00 14.60 15.30
C MET A 59 2.47 14.92 15.59
N LYS A 60 3.19 15.52 14.63
CA LYS A 60 4.63 15.80 14.75
C LYS A 60 4.97 17.27 14.55
N ALA A 61 4.09 18.17 15.00
CA ALA A 61 4.28 19.63 14.94
C ALA A 61 4.69 20.13 13.54
N GLY A 62 4.10 19.57 12.48
CA GLY A 62 4.38 19.95 11.10
C GLY A 62 5.57 19.22 10.45
N SER A 63 6.29 18.35 11.16
CA SER A 63 7.32 17.48 10.57
C SER A 63 6.73 16.54 9.52
N PRO A 64 7.54 15.98 8.59
CA PRO A 64 7.03 15.06 7.57
C PRO A 64 6.27 13.86 8.15
N CYS A 65 5.08 13.60 7.60
CA CYS A 65 4.20 12.51 7.99
C CYS A 65 4.65 11.21 7.32
N VAL A 66 5.53 10.48 8.00
CA VAL A 66 6.08 9.20 7.53
C VAL A 66 5.54 8.07 8.41
N PRO A 67 4.46 7.38 8.00
CA PRO A 67 3.96 6.23 8.73
C PRO A 67 4.91 5.04 8.58
N VAL A 68 4.92 4.17 9.60
CA VAL A 68 5.67 2.92 9.63
C VAL A 68 4.69 1.79 9.90
N PRO A 69 3.99 1.30 8.87
CA PRO A 69 3.01 0.24 9.05
C PRO A 69 3.67 -1.09 9.44
N VAL A 70 3.05 -1.79 10.40
CA VAL A 70 3.51 -3.10 10.87
C VAL A 70 2.98 -4.22 9.98
N LEU A 71 1.70 -4.13 9.60
CA LEU A 71 0.98 -5.11 8.80
C LEU A 71 -0.06 -4.40 7.93
N TRP A 72 -0.52 -5.10 6.90
CA TRP A 72 -1.67 -4.71 6.11
C TRP A 72 -2.89 -5.52 6.57
N GLU A 73 -4.02 -4.85 6.76
CA GLU A 73 -5.23 -5.49 7.29
C GLU A 73 -5.98 -6.28 6.21
N TYR A 74 -6.09 -5.72 5.00
CA TYR A 74 -6.83 -6.31 3.90
C TYR A 74 -5.88 -6.96 2.89
N VAL A 75 -5.64 -8.24 3.14
CA VAL A 75 -4.83 -9.12 2.28
C VAL A 75 -5.68 -10.32 1.89
N MET A 76 -5.35 -10.91 0.75
CA MET A 76 -6.01 -12.13 0.32
C MET A 76 -5.69 -13.27 1.29
N GLU A 77 -6.72 -13.86 1.91
CA GLU A 77 -6.55 -14.80 3.02
C GLU A 77 -5.95 -16.14 2.58
N ASP A 78 -6.40 -16.67 1.44
CA ASP A 78 -6.02 -17.98 0.93
C ASP A 78 -5.66 -17.97 -0.57
N GLY A 79 -4.78 -18.89 -0.96
CA GLY A 79 -4.47 -19.17 -2.36
C GLY A 79 -3.13 -18.61 -2.84
N LEU A 80 -3.18 -17.67 -3.79
CA LEU A 80 -2.02 -17.09 -4.46
C LEU A 80 -1.11 -16.31 -3.49
N THR A 81 0.19 -16.58 -3.56
CA THR A 81 1.22 -15.72 -2.95
C THR A 81 2.17 -15.21 -4.02
N VAL A 82 2.66 -13.99 -3.86
CA VAL A 82 3.64 -13.37 -4.75
C VAL A 82 4.91 -13.16 -3.95
N LEU A 83 5.98 -13.85 -4.32
CA LEU A 83 7.24 -13.86 -3.57
C LEU A 83 7.04 -14.28 -2.10
N GLY A 84 6.11 -15.20 -1.84
CA GLY A 84 5.83 -15.72 -0.49
C GLY A 84 5.00 -14.79 0.40
N ALA A 85 4.48 -13.68 -0.14
CA ALA A 85 3.62 -12.74 0.58
C ALA A 85 2.24 -12.63 -0.07
N ARG A 86 1.22 -12.33 0.73
CA ARG A 86 -0.17 -12.26 0.27
C ARG A 86 -0.43 -10.94 -0.45
N PRO A 87 -1.15 -10.95 -1.58
CA PRO A 87 -1.57 -9.74 -2.28
C PRO A 87 -2.47 -8.83 -1.42
N LEU A 88 -2.38 -7.52 -1.63
CA LEU A 88 -3.27 -6.54 -1.02
C LEU A 88 -4.58 -6.41 -1.79
N LEU A 89 -5.67 -6.24 -1.04
CA LEU A 89 -7.02 -6.09 -1.55
C LEU A 89 -7.56 -4.70 -1.20
N ASP A 90 -8.17 -4.04 -2.19
CA ASP A 90 -8.93 -2.81 -2.05
C ASP A 90 -10.39 -3.19 -1.75
N THR A 91 -10.81 -2.92 -0.52
CA THR A 91 -12.17 -3.20 -0.01
C THR A 91 -13.11 -2.01 -0.13
N SER A 92 -12.74 -1.02 -0.96
CA SER A 92 -13.45 0.26 -1.17
C SER A 92 -14.82 0.11 -1.83
#